data_AF-A0A0A9Z085-F1
#
_entry.id   AF-A0A0A9Z085-F1
#
_cell.length_a   1.000
_cell.length_b   1.000
_cell.length_c   1.000
_cell.angle_alpha   90.00
_cell.angle_beta   90.00
_cell.angle_gamma   90.00
#
_symmetry.space_group_name_H-M   'P 1'
#
loop_
_entity.id
_entity.type
_entity.pdbx_description
1 polymer ?
#
loop_
_entity_poly.entity_id
_entity_poly.type
_entity_poly.pdbx_seq_one_letter_code
_entity_poly.pdbx_strand_id
1 'polypeptide(L)'
;MAAAGFRIFLMPIDTCKTILQVEGANGLQHLRNKIRAHGPVVLYHSSIAASAATFVGHYPWFMTYNFLNGSLPQYHDHRGKKLVRNAGIGFVCSCVADTVANSLRVVKTYRQTHQEKVSYITSVKHIIHDDGVVGLFGRGLRTRLLANGMQGLLFSVLWKYFDEYYSGRRAQ
;
A
#
# COMPACT_ATOMS: atom_id res chain seq x y z
N MET A 1 -1.14 -4.35 15.57
CA MET A 1 0.24 -4.22 16.09
C MET A 1 1.20 -5.26 15.49
N ALA A 2 0.87 -6.55 15.46
CA ALA A 2 1.71 -7.58 14.81
C ALA A 2 2.05 -7.29 13.34
N ALA A 3 1.09 -6.81 12.54
CA ALA A 3 1.32 -6.47 11.13
C ALA A 3 2.34 -5.33 10.91
N ALA A 4 2.40 -4.35 11.83
CA ALA A 4 3.36 -3.25 11.73
C ALA A 4 4.78 -3.72 12.11
N GLY A 5 4.90 -4.53 13.17
CA GLY A 5 6.18 -5.15 13.53
C GLY A 5 6.73 -6.07 12.43
N PHE A 6 5.86 -6.86 11.80
CA PHE A 6 6.25 -7.71 10.67
C PHE A 6 6.76 -6.91 9.46
N ARG A 7 6.20 -5.72 9.19
CA ARG A 7 6.71 -4.82 8.14
C ARG A 7 8.10 -4.26 8.44
N ILE A 8 8.44 -4.05 9.71
CA ILE A 8 9.80 -3.64 10.10
C ILE A 8 10.80 -4.74 9.75
N PHE A 9 10.47 -6.00 10.04
CA PHE A 9 11.33 -7.14 9.70
C PHE A 9 11.56 -7.29 8.19
N LEU A 10 10.51 -7.11 7.38
CA LEU A 10 10.59 -7.18 5.91
C LEU A 10 11.14 -5.92 5.24
N MET A 11 11.46 -4.88 6.02
CA MET A 11 11.87 -3.57 5.49
C MET A 11 13.11 -3.62 4.58
N PRO A 12 14.14 -4.47 4.83
CA PRO A 12 15.27 -4.58 3.92
C PRO A 12 14.86 -5.01 2.52
N ILE A 13 13.99 -6.01 2.41
CA ILE A 13 13.50 -6.54 1.13
C ILE A 13 12.64 -5.48 0.43
N ASP A 14 11.78 -4.80 1.18
CA ASP A 14 10.94 -3.72 0.66
C ASP A 14 11.77 -2.53 0.15
N THR A 15 12.85 -2.15 0.85
CA THR A 15 13.77 -1.10 0.41
C THR A 15 14.51 -1.52 -0.86
N CYS A 16 15.03 -2.75 -0.94
CA CYS A 16 15.64 -3.26 -2.16
C CYS A 16 14.68 -3.22 -3.34
N LYS A 17 13.45 -3.76 -3.15
CA LYS A 17 12.40 -3.74 -4.17
C LYS A 17 12.10 -2.31 -4.62
N THR A 18 11.92 -1.38 -3.68
CA THR A 18 11.52 -0.01 -4.00
C THR A 18 12.61 0.73 -4.78
N ILE A 19 13.88 0.56 -4.40
CA ILE A 19 15.00 1.16 -5.15
C ILE A 19 15.06 0.60 -6.57
N LEU A 20 14.91 -0.72 -6.73
CA LEU A 20 14.91 -1.34 -8.07
C LEU A 20 13.72 -0.89 -8.92
N GLN A 21 12.55 -0.70 -8.31
CA GLN A 21 11.35 -0.23 -9.01
C GLN A 21 11.46 1.21 -9.52
N VAL A 22 12.25 2.07 -8.86
CA VAL A 22 12.38 3.49 -9.22
C VAL A 22 13.62 3.75 -10.07
N GLU A 23 14.76 3.17 -9.71
CA GLU A 23 16.05 3.40 -10.38
C GLU A 23 16.32 2.42 -11.53
N GLY A 24 15.47 1.40 -11.71
CA GLY A 24 15.59 0.42 -12.79
C GLY A 24 16.93 -0.29 -12.80
N ALA A 25 17.60 -0.30 -13.96
CA ALA A 25 18.87 -0.99 -14.18
C ALA A 25 20.00 -0.53 -13.23
N ASN A 26 19.97 0.73 -12.78
CA ASN A 26 20.99 1.28 -11.89
C ASN A 26 20.68 1.04 -10.40
N GLY A 27 19.52 0.47 -10.06
CA GLY A 27 19.08 0.35 -8.67
C GLY A 27 19.99 -0.50 -7.78
N LEU A 28 20.58 -1.58 -8.31
CA LEU A 28 21.55 -2.40 -7.56
C LEU A 28 22.84 -1.63 -7.27
N GLN A 29 23.32 -0.84 -8.23
CA GLN A 29 24.53 -0.01 -8.06
C GLN A 29 24.29 1.09 -7.03
N HIS A 30 23.16 1.81 -7.12
CA HIS A 30 22.78 2.84 -6.15
C HIS A 30 22.58 2.25 -4.75
N LEU A 31 21.92 1.10 -4.63
CA LEU A 31 21.77 0.42 -3.35
C LEU A 31 23.11 0.01 -2.75
N ARG A 32 24.02 -0.56 -3.56
CA ARG A 32 25.37 -0.94 -3.11
C ARG A 32 26.16 0.26 -2.63
N ASN A 33 26.11 1.38 -3.36
CA ASN A 33 26.79 2.61 -2.98
C ASN A 33 26.22 3.18 -1.67
N LYS A 34 24.89 3.15 -1.52
CA LYS A 34 24.19 3.62 -0.31
C LYS A 34 24.52 2.78 0.93
N ILE A 35 24.59 1.45 0.79
CA ILE A 35 25.02 0.55 1.87
C ILE A 35 26.49 0.78 2.23
N ARG A 36 27.36 1.01 1.24
CA ARG A 36 28.78 1.32 1.48
C ARG A 36 28.97 2.64 2.21
N ALA A 37 28.18 3.67 1.89
CA ALA A 37 28.30 5.00 2.48
C ALA A 37 27.72 5.10 3.91
N HIS A 38 26.62 4.39 4.19
CA HIS A 38 25.86 4.58 5.45
C HIS A 38 25.64 3.29 6.26
N GLY A 39 26.19 2.17 5.81
CA GLY A 39 26.03 0.86 6.43
C GLY A 39 24.67 0.20 6.16
N PRO A 40 24.47 -1.04 6.64
CA PRO A 40 23.26 -1.84 6.38
C PRO A 40 21.99 -1.28 7.05
N VAL A 41 22.14 -0.45 8.09
CA VAL A 41 21.01 0.18 8.80
C VAL A 41 20.19 1.09 7.88
N VAL A 42 20.78 1.57 6.78
CA VAL A 42 20.11 2.41 5.79
C VAL A 42 18.86 1.74 5.19
N LEU A 43 18.83 0.41 5.14
CA LEU A 43 17.71 -0.39 4.66
C LEU A 43 16.45 -0.24 5.53
N TYR A 44 16.61 0.17 6.79
CA TYR A 44 15.53 0.37 7.75
C TYR A 44 15.11 1.83 7.90
N HIS A 45 15.75 2.78 7.21
CA HIS A 45 15.54 4.21 7.47
C HIS A 45 14.10 4.70 7.27
N SER A 46 13.31 4.03 6.42
CA SER A 46 11.90 4.36 6.18
C SER A 46 10.90 3.47 6.95
N SER A 47 11.38 2.62 7.86
CA SER A 47 10.56 1.65 8.60
C SER A 47 9.44 2.33 9.40
N ILE A 48 9.72 3.46 10.06
CA ILE A 48 8.73 4.22 10.83
C ILE A 48 7.64 4.78 9.92
N ALA A 49 7.98 5.42 8.80
CA ALA A 49 6.96 5.90 7.85
C ALA A 49 6.15 4.76 7.23
N ALA A 50 6.76 3.60 6.96
CA ALA A 50 6.06 2.42 6.47
C ALA A 50 5.06 1.90 7.52
N SER A 51 5.48 1.78 8.78
CA SER A 51 4.63 1.38 9.90
C SER A 51 3.52 2.38 10.17
N ALA A 52 3.84 3.68 10.17
CA ALA A 52 2.87 4.77 10.34
C ALA A 52 1.83 4.77 9.21
N ALA A 53 2.25 4.62 7.95
CA ALA A 53 1.33 4.51 6.82
C ALA A 53 0.38 3.30 6.95
N THR A 54 0.87 2.20 7.52
CA THR A 54 0.05 1.01 7.82
C THR A 54 -0.99 1.33 8.86
N PHE A 55 -0.56 1.95 9.97
CA PHE A 55 -1.41 2.29 11.09
C PHE A 55 -2.48 3.30 10.68
N VAL A 56 -2.06 4.42 10.08
CA VAL A 56 -2.92 5.51 9.62
C VAL A 56 -3.89 5.06 8.52
N GLY A 57 -3.54 4.08 7.69
CA GLY A 57 -4.48 3.49 6.74
C GLY A 57 -5.53 2.58 7.39
N HIS A 58 -5.18 1.92 8.50
CA HIS A 58 -6.01 0.88 9.10
C HIS A 58 -7.26 1.43 9.80
N TYR A 59 -7.13 2.53 10.56
CA TYR A 59 -8.27 3.12 11.28
C TYR A 59 -9.34 3.67 10.34
N PRO A 60 -9.01 4.50 9.33
CA PRO A 60 -9.99 4.99 8.37
C PRO A 60 -10.65 3.86 7.59
N TRP A 61 -9.91 2.79 7.27
CA TRP A 61 -10.49 1.61 6.63
C TRP A 61 -11.61 1.00 7.48
N PHE A 62 -11.34 0.71 8.75
CA PHE A 62 -12.32 0.11 9.65
C PHE A 62 -13.47 1.04 10.01
N MET A 63 -13.18 2.33 10.22
CA MET A 63 -14.22 3.32 10.45
C MET A 63 -15.19 3.38 9.26
N THR A 64 -14.66 3.48 8.05
CA THR A 64 -15.45 3.50 6.81
C THR A 64 -16.23 2.20 6.64
N TYR A 65 -15.60 1.06 6.94
CA TYR A 65 -16.24 -0.25 6.86
C TYR A 65 -17.43 -0.34 7.80
N ASN A 66 -17.24 0.01 9.08
CA ASN A 66 -18.28 -0.05 10.09
C ASN A 66 -19.44 0.89 9.76
N PHE A 67 -19.14 2.11 9.32
CA PHE A 67 -20.14 3.09 8.92
C PHE A 67 -20.99 2.60 7.72
N LEU A 68 -20.34 2.16 6.63
CA LEU A 68 -21.04 1.68 5.45
C LEU A 68 -21.76 0.36 5.70
N ASN A 69 -21.18 -0.52 6.51
CA ASN A 69 -21.80 -1.80 6.85
C ASN A 69 -23.05 -1.62 7.73
N GLY A 70 -23.09 -0.58 8.58
CA GLY A 70 -24.27 -0.22 9.38
C GLY A 70 -25.33 0.54 8.58
N SER A 71 -24.92 1.35 7.60
CA SER A 71 -25.84 2.21 6.83
C SER A 71 -26.47 1.52 5.62
N LEU A 72 -25.80 0.52 5.03
CA LEU A 72 -26.29 -0.16 3.83
C LEU A 72 -27.12 -1.41 4.16
N PRO A 73 -28.25 -1.63 3.45
CA PRO A 73 -29.13 -2.78 3.67
C PRO A 73 -28.37 -4.10 3.53
N GLN A 74 -28.68 -5.03 4.43
CA GLN A 74 -28.04 -6.35 4.47
C GLN A 74 -28.86 -7.36 3.66
N TYR A 75 -28.21 -8.00 2.69
CA TYR A 75 -28.82 -9.03 1.86
C TYR A 75 -28.44 -10.41 2.39
N HIS A 76 -29.42 -11.14 2.95
CA HIS A 76 -29.21 -12.48 3.51
C HIS A 76 -29.46 -13.58 2.46
N ASP A 77 -30.50 -13.41 1.63
CA ASP A 77 -30.96 -14.48 0.71
C ASP A 77 -30.29 -14.43 -0.68
N HIS A 78 -29.61 -13.33 -1.01
CA HIS A 78 -29.00 -13.15 -2.33
C HIS A 78 -27.48 -13.07 -2.26
N ARG A 79 -26.81 -14.21 -2.51
CA ARG A 79 -25.34 -14.34 -2.51
C ARG A 79 -24.66 -13.30 -3.41
N GLY A 80 -25.19 -13.04 -4.60
CA GLY A 80 -24.66 -12.03 -5.54
C GLY A 80 -24.73 -10.60 -5.00
N LYS A 81 -25.91 -10.18 -4.49
CA LYS A 81 -26.10 -8.84 -3.91
C LYS A 81 -25.22 -8.62 -2.68
N LYS A 82 -25.05 -9.64 -1.84
CA LYS A 82 -24.14 -9.63 -0.69
C LYS A 82 -22.68 -9.44 -1.11
N LEU A 83 -22.24 -10.15 -2.16
CA LEU A 83 -20.87 -10.01 -2.68
C LEU A 83 -20.61 -8.63 -3.28
N VAL A 84 -21.51 -8.12 -4.12
CA VAL A 84 -21.37 -6.79 -4.73
C VAL A 84 -21.35 -5.69 -3.66
N ARG A 85 -22.22 -5.79 -2.64
CA ARG A 85 -22.20 -4.87 -1.49
C ARG A 85 -20.85 -4.89 -0.78
N ASN A 86 -20.37 -6.07 -0.40
CA ASN A 86 -19.12 -6.19 0.35
C ASN A 86 -17.91 -5.74 -0.48
N ALA A 87 -17.90 -6.01 -1.79
CA ALA A 87 -16.89 -5.52 -2.71
C ALA A 87 -16.91 -3.99 -2.82
N GLY A 88 -18.11 -3.39 -2.96
CA GLY A 88 -18.28 -1.94 -2.99
C GLY A 88 -17.82 -1.26 -1.71
N ILE A 89 -18.22 -1.78 -0.55
CA ILE A 89 -17.76 -1.30 0.77
C ILE A 89 -16.23 -1.41 0.85
N GLY A 90 -15.66 -2.58 0.55
CA GLY A 90 -14.22 -2.80 0.59
C GLY A 90 -13.43 -1.86 -0.33
N PHE A 91 -13.98 -1.55 -1.51
CA PHE A 91 -13.39 -0.60 -2.44
C PHE A 91 -13.37 0.82 -1.84
N VAL A 92 -14.51 1.31 -1.33
CA VAL A 92 -14.59 2.65 -0.70
C VAL A 92 -13.67 2.74 0.51
N CYS A 93 -13.63 1.72 1.36
CA CYS A 93 -12.69 1.66 2.49
C CYS A 93 -11.24 1.75 2.03
N SER A 94 -10.90 1.09 0.92
CA SER A 94 -9.56 1.14 0.32
C SER A 94 -9.24 2.53 -0.21
N CYS A 95 -10.18 3.18 -0.90
CA CYS A 95 -10.00 4.55 -1.39
C CYS A 95 -9.75 5.55 -0.26
N VAL A 96 -10.54 5.50 0.81
CA VAL A 96 -10.40 6.39 1.97
C VAL A 96 -9.06 6.13 2.67
N ALA A 97 -8.75 4.87 2.98
CA ALA A 97 -7.49 4.50 3.61
C ALA A 97 -6.27 4.91 2.79
N ASP A 98 -6.34 4.74 1.46
CA ASP A 98 -5.23 5.09 0.59
C ASP A 98 -5.00 6.58 0.45
N THR A 99 -6.08 7.36 0.48
CA THR A 99 -6.00 8.83 0.46
C THR A 99 -5.33 9.34 1.73
N VAL A 100 -5.76 8.86 2.90
CA VAL A 100 -5.20 9.29 4.19
C VAL A 100 -3.75 8.84 4.37
N ALA A 101 -3.41 7.61 3.95
CA ALA A 101 -2.06 7.08 4.08
C ALA A 101 -1.10 7.49 2.94
N ASN A 102 -1.57 8.21 1.90
CA ASN A 102 -0.74 8.45 0.71
C ASN A 102 0.50 9.27 1.03
N SER A 103 0.36 10.36 1.80
CA SER A 103 1.47 11.26 2.13
C SER A 103 2.63 10.54 2.81
N LEU A 104 2.33 9.65 3.76
CA LEU A 104 3.33 8.84 4.44
C LEU A 104 4.04 7.86 3.49
N ARG A 105 3.31 7.32 2.50
CA ARG A 105 3.88 6.43 1.48
C ARG A 105 4.77 7.21 0.50
N VAL A 106 4.36 8.41 0.10
CA VAL A 106 5.18 9.29 -0.74
C VAL A 106 6.50 9.62 -0.03
N VAL A 107 6.44 10.00 1.24
CA VAL A 107 7.63 10.27 2.06
C VAL A 107 8.50 9.01 2.23
N LYS A 108 7.88 7.85 2.48
CA LYS A 108 8.59 6.55 2.58
C LYS A 108 9.39 6.28 1.30
N THR A 109 8.74 6.33 0.14
CA THR A 109 9.35 6.03 -1.16
C THR A 109 10.45 7.04 -1.49
N TYR A 110 10.21 8.34 -1.30
CA TYR A 110 11.21 9.38 -1.52
C TYR A 110 12.51 9.10 -0.74
N ARG A 111 12.40 8.71 0.53
CA ARG A 111 13.56 8.40 1.38
C ARG A 111 14.25 7.09 1.02
N GLN A 112 13.50 6.10 0.56
CA GLN A 112 14.08 4.81 0.15
C GLN A 112 14.93 4.99 -1.12
N THR A 113 14.45 5.78 -2.08
CA THR A 113 15.09 5.94 -3.39
C THR A 113 16.15 7.04 -3.42
N HIS A 114 16.10 8.02 -2.51
CA HIS A 114 17.15 9.05 -2.42
C HIS A 114 18.53 8.43 -2.20
N GLN A 115 19.56 8.93 -2.89
CA GLN A 115 20.93 8.40 -2.77
C GLN A 115 21.50 8.64 -1.36
N GLU A 116 21.31 9.86 -0.85
CA GLU A 116 21.77 10.29 0.47
C GLU A 116 20.76 10.00 1.58
N LYS A 117 21.24 9.96 2.83
CA LYS A 117 20.40 9.84 4.01
C LYS A 117 19.65 11.16 4.29
N VAL A 118 18.39 11.24 3.86
CA VAL A 118 17.52 12.39 4.13
C VAL A 118 16.63 12.16 5.35
N SER A 119 16.40 13.20 6.17
CA SER A 119 15.44 13.19 7.30
C SER A 119 13.99 13.29 6.80
N TYR A 120 13.01 12.89 7.63
CA TYR A 120 11.58 13.01 7.29
C TYR A 120 11.17 14.45 6.97
N ILE A 121 11.57 15.41 7.82
CA ILE A 121 11.22 16.83 7.64
C ILE A 121 11.82 17.37 6.35
N THR A 122 13.11 17.07 6.10
CA THR A 122 13.80 17.46 4.88
C THR A 122 13.15 16.86 3.63
N SER A 123 12.72 15.59 3.72
CA SER A 123 12.01 14.92 2.61
C SER A 123 10.71 15.62 2.26
N VAL A 124 9.91 15.96 3.28
CA VAL A 124 8.65 16.70 3.09
C VAL A 124 8.93 18.08 2.49
N LYS A 125 9.93 18.81 3.01
CA LYS A 125 10.33 20.12 2.47
C LYS A 125 10.72 20.04 1.00
N HIS A 126 11.54 19.06 0.62
CA HIS A 126 11.95 18.88 -0.77
C HIS A 126 10.76 18.53 -1.67
N ILE A 127 9.90 17.59 -1.26
CA ILE A 127 8.70 17.22 -2.03
C ILE A 127 7.77 18.43 -2.23
N ILE A 128 7.56 19.24 -1.18
CA ILE A 128 6.72 20.44 -1.28
C ILE A 128 7.37 21.50 -2.17
N HIS A 129 8.69 21.65 -2.09
CA HIS A 129 9.42 22.58 -2.93
C HIS A 129 9.33 22.20 -4.41
N ASP A 130 9.51 20.92 -4.73
CA ASP A 130 9.60 20.44 -6.12
C ASP A 130 8.23 20.19 -6.76
N ASP A 131 7.26 19.68 -6.00
CA ASP A 131 5.95 19.23 -6.51
C ASP A 131 4.75 19.86 -5.79
N GLY A 132 5.00 20.77 -4.85
CA GLY A 132 3.97 21.37 -4.03
C GLY A 132 3.29 20.39 -3.06
N VAL A 133 2.26 20.90 -2.39
CA VAL A 133 1.39 20.11 -1.49
C VAL A 133 0.64 19.02 -2.29
N VAL A 134 0.36 19.28 -3.57
CA VAL A 134 -0.27 18.31 -4.48
C VAL A 134 0.63 17.10 -4.69
N GLY A 135 1.95 17.27 -4.81
CA GLY A 135 2.89 16.16 -4.89
C GLY A 135 2.90 15.30 -3.62
N LEU A 136 2.82 15.92 -2.44
CA LEU A 136 2.81 15.20 -1.17
C LEU A 136 1.58 14.30 -1.01
N PHE A 137 0.39 14.78 -1.37
CA PHE A 137 -0.87 14.05 -1.16
C PHE A 137 -1.40 13.31 -2.39
N GLY A 138 -1.02 13.72 -3.59
CA GLY A 138 -1.58 13.21 -4.86
C GLY A 138 -0.65 12.28 -5.63
N ARG A 139 0.66 12.31 -5.39
CA ARG A 139 1.63 11.50 -6.15
C ARG A 139 1.32 10.01 -6.03
N GLY A 140 1.16 9.35 -7.18
CA GLY A 140 0.86 7.92 -7.28
C GLY A 140 -0.52 7.49 -6.78
N LEU A 141 -1.35 8.41 -6.26
CA LEU A 141 -2.65 8.06 -5.68
C LEU A 141 -3.61 7.49 -6.73
N ARG A 142 -3.75 8.16 -7.88
CA ARG A 142 -4.63 7.71 -8.97
C ARG A 142 -4.28 6.30 -9.43
N THR A 143 -2.99 6.04 -9.69
CA THR A 143 -2.50 4.73 -10.11
C THR A 143 -2.77 3.67 -9.04
N ARG A 144 -2.62 4.01 -7.76
CA ARG A 144 -2.90 3.07 -6.65
C ARG A 144 -4.39 2.73 -6.54
N LEU A 145 -5.26 3.72 -6.66
CA LEU A 145 -6.71 3.51 -6.63
C LEU A 145 -7.15 2.59 -7.78
N LEU A 146 -6.63 2.83 -8.99
CA LEU A 146 -6.90 1.98 -10.15
C LEU A 146 -6.32 0.57 -9.97
N ALA A 147 -5.07 0.46 -9.53
CA ALA A 147 -4.43 -0.82 -9.29
C ALA A 147 -5.16 -1.65 -8.25
N ASN A 148 -5.60 -1.04 -7.14
CA ASN A 148 -6.37 -1.72 -6.11
C ASN A 148 -7.75 -2.16 -6.62
N GLY A 149 -8.42 -1.33 -7.43
CA GLY A 149 -9.66 -1.71 -8.10
C GLY A 149 -9.48 -2.92 -9.03
N MET A 150 -8.47 -2.88 -9.91
CA MET A 150 -8.15 -3.99 -10.82
C MET A 150 -7.72 -5.25 -10.06
N GLN A 151 -6.91 -5.10 -9.01
CA GLN A 151 -6.50 -6.21 -8.15
C GLN A 151 -7.72 -6.89 -7.52
N GLY A 152 -8.69 -6.11 -7.02
CA GLY A 152 -9.92 -6.65 -6.45
C GLY A 152 -10.76 -7.43 -7.48
N LEU A 153 -10.88 -6.92 -8.71
CA LEU A 153 -11.58 -7.57 -9.80
C LEU A 153 -10.90 -8.89 -10.21
N LEU A 154 -9.59 -8.83 -10.47
CA LEU A 154 -8.79 -10.00 -10.84
C LEU A 154 -8.83 -11.08 -9.76
N PHE A 155 -8.66 -10.69 -8.49
CA PHE A 155 -8.77 -11.62 -7.38
C PHE A 155 -10.14 -12.30 -7.34
N SER A 156 -11.22 -11.54 -7.52
CA SER A 156 -12.59 -12.09 -7.51
C SER A 156 -12.83 -13.10 -8.63
N VAL A 157 -12.34 -12.81 -9.84
CA VAL A 157 -12.46 -13.72 -11.00
C VAL A 157 -11.63 -14.99 -10.79
N LEU A 158 -10.34 -14.83 -10.43
CA LEU A 158 -9.45 -15.96 -10.22
C LEU A 158 -9.92 -16.84 -9.05
N TRP A 159 -10.36 -16.23 -7.95
CA TRP A 159 -10.90 -16.96 -6.81
C TRP A 159 -12.10 -17.81 -7.20
N LYS A 160 -13.06 -17.24 -7.93
CA LYS A 160 -14.24 -17.97 -8.39
C LYS A 160 -13.88 -19.12 -9.35
N TYR A 161 -12.95 -18.88 -10.28
CA TYR A 161 -12.44 -19.93 -11.17
C TYR A 161 -11.82 -21.10 -10.41
N PHE A 162 -10.95 -20.82 -9.42
CA PHE A 162 -10.35 -21.87 -8.61
C PHE A 162 -11.37 -22.56 -7.71
N ASP A 163 -12.30 -21.83 -7.10
CA ASP A 163 -13.36 -22.39 -6.25
C ASP A 163 -14.23 -23.39 -7.03
N GLU A 164 -14.62 -23.04 -8.26
CA GLU A 164 -15.36 -23.93 -9.16
C GLU A 164 -14.53 -25.15 -9.59
N TYR A 165 -13.26 -24.94 -9.95
CA TYR A 165 -12.35 -26.03 -10.33
C TYR A 165 -12.14 -27.05 -9.19
N TYR A 166 -11.91 -26.58 -7.97
CA TYR A 166 -11.70 -27.46 -6.82
C TYR A 166 -13.00 -28.07 -6.28
N SER A 167 -14.13 -27.36 -6.33
CA SER A 167 -15.43 -27.91 -5.96
C SER A 167 -15.89 -29.00 -6.95
N GLY A 168 -15.63 -28.82 -8.24
CA GLY A 168 -15.87 -29.83 -9.27
C GLY A 168 -15.03 -31.09 -9.08
N ARG A 169 -13.79 -30.97 -8.57
CA ARG A 169 -12.93 -32.13 -8.23
C ARG A 169 -13.30 -32.85 -6.93
N ARG A 170 -14.11 -32.24 -6.04
CA ARG A 170 -14.62 -32.88 -4.82
C ARG A 170 -15.92 -33.65 -5.03
N ALA A 171 -16.58 -33.46 -6.17
CA ALA A 171 -17.83 -34.13 -6.53
C ALA A 171 -17.62 -35.36 -7.45
N GLN A 172 -16.37 -35.66 -7.81
CA GLN A 172 -15.92 -36.88 -8.50
C GLN A 172 -15.13 -37.75 -7.51
#